data_AF-A0A6U6JRT3-F1
#
_entry.id   AF-A0A6U6JRT3-F1
#
_cell.length_a   1.000
_cell.length_b   1.000
_cell.length_c   1.000
_cell.angle_alpha   90.00
_cell.angle_beta   90.00
_cell.angle_gamma   90.00
#
_symmetry.space_group_name_H-M   'P 1'
#
loop_
_entity.id
_entity.type
_entity.pdbx_description
1 polymer ?
#
loop_
_entity_poly.entity_id
_entity_poly.type
_entity_poly.pdbx_seq_one_letter_code
_entity_poly.pdbx_strand_id
1 'polypeptide(L)'
;DVGQWAHRITEYSEEHGGLNPLYYLVYVFSIFVFIVGLDLYLWPSTSIVRRLSGTALFASGIFLLLNSDLIVTSARLAFQASRLRQSNVHFQKSLEASAGELRRLHKAEQGLQEVEQHFRGDVQKAVREVDRLNDVCRSDIGRCTKNLCKLYCDKDQDQVISSGPELDGALQLMAIVFGATVADYAAREQRLREALRGKASIRRDGGIKRSTFERLMECTVLESDVNRIPKVARRILDGQDAQVSQQTR
;
A
#
# COMPACT_ATOMS: atom_id res chain seq x y z
N ASP A 1 8.15 -31.09 -8.17
CA ASP A 1 7.28 -30.33 -9.10
C ASP A 1 7.01 -30.99 -10.46
N VAL A 2 6.83 -32.31 -10.53
CA VAL A 2 6.35 -33.00 -11.75
C VAL A 2 4.84 -33.27 -11.69
N GLY A 3 4.29 -33.39 -10.47
CA GLY A 3 2.86 -33.65 -10.24
C GLY A 3 1.92 -32.50 -10.62
N GLN A 4 2.34 -31.24 -10.48
CA GLN A 4 1.52 -30.08 -10.88
C GLN A 4 1.46 -29.86 -12.40
N TRP A 5 2.46 -30.36 -13.14
CA TRP A 5 2.45 -30.32 -14.60
C TRP A 5 1.62 -31.47 -15.19
N ALA A 6 1.70 -32.67 -14.59
CA ALA A 6 0.86 -33.79 -14.98
C ALA A 6 -0.64 -33.49 -14.77
N HIS A 7 -1.00 -32.88 -13.63
CA HIS A 7 -2.40 -32.53 -13.34
C HIS A 7 -2.96 -31.49 -14.32
N ARG A 8 -2.11 -30.54 -14.76
CA ARG A 8 -2.49 -29.53 -15.76
C ARG A 8 -2.64 -30.14 -17.16
N ILE A 9 -1.84 -31.14 -17.52
CA ILE A 9 -1.94 -31.81 -18.83
C ILE A 9 -3.16 -32.75 -18.87
N THR A 10 -3.50 -33.43 -17.77
CA THR A 10 -4.75 -34.21 -17.70
C THR A 10 -5.99 -33.32 -17.75
N GLU A 11 -5.98 -32.13 -17.12
CA GLU A 11 -7.06 -31.14 -17.25
C GLU A 11 -7.19 -30.60 -18.68
N TYR A 12 -6.06 -30.40 -19.38
CA TYR A 12 -6.07 -29.98 -20.78
C TYR A 12 -6.60 -31.06 -21.74
N SER A 13 -6.47 -32.35 -21.39
CA SER A 13 -6.97 -33.45 -22.22
C SER A 13 -8.46 -33.73 -22.04
N GLU A 14 -9.04 -33.42 -20.87
CA GLU A 14 -10.49 -33.56 -20.65
C GLU A 14 -11.30 -32.40 -21.27
N GLU A 15 -10.71 -31.21 -21.42
CA GLU A 15 -11.36 -30.05 -22.04
C GLU A 15 -11.60 -30.17 -23.56
N HIS A 16 -11.03 -31.18 -24.23
CA HIS A 16 -11.31 -31.44 -25.65
C HIS A 16 -12.52 -32.38 -25.88
N GLY A 17 -13.12 -32.91 -24.82
CA GLY A 17 -14.37 -33.70 -24.88
C GLY A 17 -15.64 -32.88 -24.59
N GLY A 18 -15.49 -31.60 -24.19
CA GLY A 18 -16.61 -30.71 -23.92
C GLY A 18 -17.21 -30.15 -25.20
N LEU A 19 -18.20 -30.84 -25.77
CA LEU A 19 -19.03 -30.33 -26.85
C LEU A 19 -19.52 -28.91 -26.50
N ASN A 20 -19.01 -27.93 -27.24
CA ASN A 20 -19.27 -26.50 -27.01
C ASN A 20 -20.79 -26.26 -26.96
N PRO A 21 -21.38 -25.70 -25.89
CA PRO A 21 -22.82 -25.47 -25.81
C PRO A 21 -23.33 -24.57 -26.94
N LEU A 22 -22.47 -23.71 -27.49
CA LEU A 22 -22.74 -22.89 -28.67
C LEU A 22 -22.91 -23.73 -29.94
N TYR A 23 -22.16 -24.83 -30.09
CA TYR A 23 -22.33 -25.78 -31.19
C TYR A 23 -23.71 -26.45 -31.12
N TYR A 24 -24.10 -26.94 -29.93
CA TYR A 24 -25.43 -27.52 -29.74
C TYR A 24 -26.55 -26.53 -29.99
N LEU A 25 -26.41 -25.27 -29.54
CA LEU A 25 -27.43 -24.25 -29.73
C LEU A 25 -27.63 -23.89 -31.21
N VAL A 26 -26.54 -23.68 -31.96
CA VAL A 26 -26.60 -23.39 -33.40
C VAL A 26 -27.13 -24.60 -34.17
N TYR A 27 -26.72 -25.83 -33.80
CA TYR A 27 -27.15 -27.06 -34.43
C TYR A 27 -28.64 -27.35 -34.20
N VAL A 28 -29.13 -27.23 -32.95
CA VAL A 28 -30.55 -27.39 -32.60
C VAL A 28 -31.41 -26.34 -33.30
N PHE A 29 -30.96 -25.09 -33.34
CA PHE A 29 -31.65 -24.03 -34.08
C PHE A 29 -31.73 -24.31 -35.58
N SER A 30 -30.65 -24.81 -36.19
CA SER A 30 -30.63 -25.15 -37.62
C SER A 30 -31.53 -26.35 -37.94
N ILE A 31 -31.55 -27.38 -37.09
CA ILE A 31 -32.46 -28.53 -37.23
C ILE A 31 -33.91 -28.07 -37.10
N PHE A 32 -34.21 -27.19 -36.15
CA PHE A 32 -35.55 -26.64 -35.96
C PHE A 32 -36.03 -25.89 -37.20
N VAL A 33 -35.21 -24.99 -37.76
CA VAL A 33 -35.53 -24.27 -39.00
C VAL A 33 -35.71 -25.23 -40.18
N PHE A 34 -34.90 -26.28 -40.26
CA PHE A 34 -35.03 -27.31 -41.31
C PHE A 34 -36.34 -28.10 -41.19
N ILE A 35 -36.71 -28.57 -39.99
CA ILE A 35 -37.95 -29.31 -39.74
C ILE A 35 -39.17 -28.44 -40.04
N VAL A 36 -39.17 -27.17 -39.59
CA VAL A 36 -40.25 -26.22 -39.88
C VAL A 36 -40.35 -25.93 -41.38
N GLY A 37 -39.22 -25.78 -42.08
CA GLY A 37 -39.19 -25.61 -43.54
C GLY A 37 -39.71 -26.84 -44.29
N LEU A 38 -39.36 -28.04 -43.84
CA LEU A 38 -39.81 -29.31 -44.40
C LEU A 38 -41.32 -29.53 -44.19
N ASP A 39 -41.83 -29.25 -42.99
CA ASP A 39 -43.25 -29.33 -42.66
C ASP A 39 -44.09 -28.33 -43.48
N LEU A 40 -43.59 -27.10 -43.64
CA LEU A 40 -44.22 -26.09 -44.51
C LEU A 40 -44.21 -26.49 -46.00
N TYR A 41 -43.19 -27.25 -46.42
CA TYR A 41 -43.02 -27.71 -47.80
C TYR A 41 -43.90 -28.94 -48.11
N LEU A 42 -44.00 -29.88 -47.18
CA LEU A 42 -44.76 -31.12 -47.32
C LEU A 42 -46.27 -30.92 -47.19
N TRP A 43 -46.74 -29.94 -46.41
CA TRP A 43 -48.17 -29.60 -46.34
C TRP A 43 -48.55 -28.55 -47.40
N PRO A 44 -49.15 -28.93 -48.53
CA PRO A 44 -49.42 -28.00 -49.61
C PRO A 44 -50.64 -27.15 -49.25
N SER A 45 -50.41 -25.89 -48.92
CA SER A 45 -51.45 -24.85 -48.88
C SER A 45 -51.60 -24.21 -50.27
N THR A 46 -52.79 -23.75 -50.60
CA THR A 46 -53.13 -23.07 -51.88
C THR A 46 -52.53 -21.65 -52.02
N SER A 47 -51.78 -21.16 -51.02
CA SER A 47 -51.18 -19.83 -51.03
C SER A 47 -49.73 -19.86 -51.54
N ILE A 48 -49.46 -19.09 -52.59
CA ILE A 48 -48.13 -18.89 -53.21
C ILE A 48 -47.10 -18.38 -52.18
N VAL A 49 -47.54 -17.52 -51.25
CA VAL A 49 -46.68 -16.94 -50.21
C VAL A 49 -46.11 -18.01 -49.28
N ARG A 50 -46.89 -19.05 -48.97
CA ARG A 50 -46.45 -20.15 -48.10
C ARG A 50 -45.44 -21.08 -48.78
N ARG A 51 -45.56 -21.27 -50.10
CA ARG A 51 -44.59 -22.07 -50.87
C ARG A 51 -43.24 -21.37 -50.99
N LEU A 52 -43.24 -20.07 -51.28
CA LEU A 52 -42.03 -19.25 -51.37
C LEU A 52 -41.30 -19.12 -50.02
N SER A 53 -42.05 -18.91 -48.94
CA SER A 53 -41.46 -18.88 -47.59
C SER A 53 -40.92 -20.26 -47.18
N GLY A 54 -41.63 -21.35 -47.48
CA GLY A 54 -41.17 -22.71 -47.22
C GLY A 54 -39.86 -23.07 -47.95
N THR A 55 -39.75 -22.75 -49.24
CA THR A 55 -38.50 -23.00 -50.00
C THR A 55 -37.35 -22.13 -49.54
N ALA A 56 -37.60 -20.86 -49.20
CA ALA A 56 -36.58 -19.97 -48.64
C ALA A 56 -36.09 -20.44 -47.26
N LEU A 57 -37.00 -20.88 -46.38
CA LEU A 57 -36.67 -21.44 -45.07
C LEU A 57 -35.89 -22.75 -45.19
N PHE A 58 -36.27 -23.62 -46.13
CA PHE A 58 -35.57 -24.87 -46.39
C PHE A 58 -34.15 -24.63 -46.92
N ALA A 59 -34.00 -23.74 -47.90
CA ALA A 59 -32.68 -23.35 -48.43
C ALA A 59 -31.81 -22.70 -47.35
N SER A 60 -32.40 -21.85 -46.50
CA SER A 60 -31.72 -21.23 -45.36
C SER A 60 -31.28 -22.26 -44.31
N GLY A 61 -32.12 -23.25 -43.99
CA GLY A 61 -31.78 -24.35 -43.08
C GLY A 61 -30.64 -25.22 -43.59
N ILE A 62 -30.61 -25.54 -44.88
CA ILE A 62 -29.50 -26.27 -45.51
C ILE A 62 -28.21 -25.44 -45.49
N PHE A 63 -28.31 -24.15 -45.82
CA PHE A 63 -27.16 -23.26 -45.81
C PHE A 63 -26.55 -23.12 -44.42
N LEU A 64 -27.38 -23.03 -43.37
CA LEU A 64 -26.94 -23.00 -41.98
C LEU A 64 -26.32 -24.33 -41.54
N LEU A 65 -26.87 -25.47 -41.96
CA LEU A 65 -26.30 -26.80 -41.70
C LEU A 65 -24.92 -26.99 -42.34
N LEU A 66 -24.76 -26.57 -43.60
CA LEU A 66 -23.48 -26.69 -44.32
C LEU A 66 -22.40 -25.76 -43.77
N ASN A 67 -22.79 -24.59 -43.26
CA ASN A 67 -21.85 -23.59 -42.75
C ASN A 67 -21.79 -23.54 -41.21
N SER A 68 -22.42 -24.47 -40.50
CA SER A 68 -22.44 -24.48 -39.03
C SER A 68 -21.04 -24.60 -38.45
N ASP A 69 -20.16 -25.36 -39.11
CA ASP A 69 -18.79 -25.56 -38.68
C ASP A 69 -17.95 -24.27 -38.78
N LEU A 70 -18.16 -23.46 -39.84
CA LEU A 70 -17.54 -22.15 -40.02
C LEU A 70 -18.01 -21.12 -38.99
N ILE A 71 -19.32 -21.11 -38.69
CA ILE A 71 -19.90 -20.21 -37.68
C ILE A 71 -19.34 -20.55 -36.29
N VAL A 72 -19.26 -21.84 -35.95
CA VAL A 72 -18.74 -22.26 -34.64
C VAL A 72 -17.24 -21.98 -34.53
N THR A 73 -16.48 -22.21 -35.60
CA THR A 73 -15.04 -21.94 -35.62
C THR A 73 -14.74 -20.45 -35.49
N SER A 74 -15.46 -19.58 -36.21
CA SER A 74 -15.28 -18.12 -36.10
C SER A 74 -15.64 -17.59 -34.71
N ALA A 75 -16.73 -18.07 -34.11
CA ALA A 75 -17.12 -17.71 -32.74
C ALA A 75 -16.08 -18.17 -31.70
N ARG A 76 -15.55 -19.39 -31.85
CA ARG A 76 -14.48 -19.92 -30.99
C ARG A 76 -13.22 -19.07 -31.10
N LEU A 77 -12.80 -18.72 -32.31
CA LEU A 77 -11.62 -17.88 -32.55
C LEU A 77 -11.80 -16.48 -31.95
N ALA A 78 -12.98 -15.87 -32.07
CA ALA A 78 -13.27 -14.58 -31.46
C ALA A 78 -13.18 -14.64 -29.92
N PHE A 79 -13.70 -15.69 -29.30
CA PHE A 79 -13.61 -15.89 -27.86
C PHE A 79 -12.16 -16.12 -27.40
N GLN A 80 -11.40 -16.95 -28.12
CA GLN A 80 -9.99 -17.19 -27.83
C GLN A 80 -9.16 -15.92 -28.00
N ALA A 81 -9.40 -15.11 -29.02
CA ALA A 81 -8.74 -13.82 -29.22
C ALA A 81 -9.04 -12.83 -28.09
N SER A 82 -10.29 -12.80 -27.61
CA SER A 82 -10.68 -11.98 -26.45
C SER A 82 -9.96 -12.42 -25.17
N ARG A 83 -9.92 -13.74 -24.90
CA ARG A 83 -9.22 -14.32 -23.75
C ARG A 83 -7.72 -14.04 -23.78
N LEU A 84 -7.09 -14.14 -24.95
CA LEU A 84 -5.66 -13.81 -25.12
C LEU A 84 -5.37 -12.33 -24.86
N ARG A 85 -6.24 -11.41 -25.32
CA ARG A 85 -6.10 -9.99 -25.02
C ARG A 85 -6.17 -9.73 -23.51
N GLN A 86 -7.11 -10.35 -22.81
CA GLN A 86 -7.21 -10.23 -21.36
C GLN A 86 -5.96 -10.77 -20.65
N SER A 87 -5.47 -11.93 -21.09
CA SER A 87 -4.25 -12.52 -20.53
C SER A 87 -3.03 -11.62 -20.73
N ASN A 88 -2.88 -10.99 -21.90
CA ASN A 88 -1.77 -10.07 -22.17
C ASN A 88 -1.80 -8.83 -21.27
N VAL A 89 -2.98 -8.28 -20.99
CA VAL A 89 -3.11 -7.16 -20.04
C VAL A 89 -2.68 -7.58 -18.63
N HIS A 90 -3.05 -8.79 -18.20
CA HIS A 90 -2.59 -9.33 -16.91
C HIS A 90 -1.08 -9.57 -16.87
N PHE A 91 -0.51 -10.11 -17.94
CA PHE A 91 0.95 -10.28 -18.05
C PHE A 91 1.69 -8.95 -18.01
N GLN A 92 1.20 -7.93 -18.72
CA GLN A 92 1.81 -6.60 -18.72
C GLN A 92 1.81 -5.98 -17.32
N LYS A 93 0.67 -6.04 -16.61
CA LYS A 93 0.60 -5.56 -15.21
C LYS A 93 1.57 -6.30 -14.29
N SER A 94 1.69 -7.61 -14.46
CA SER A 94 2.61 -8.42 -13.66
C SER A 94 4.07 -8.04 -13.95
N LEU A 95 4.39 -7.78 -15.21
CA LEU A 95 5.73 -7.37 -15.64
C LEU A 95 6.10 -5.96 -15.14
N GLU A 96 5.15 -5.03 -15.14
CA GLU A 96 5.31 -3.69 -14.54
C GLU A 96 5.53 -3.77 -13.02
N ALA A 97 4.81 -4.64 -12.32
CA ALA A 97 5.00 -4.87 -10.88
C ALA A 97 6.40 -5.42 -10.59
N SER A 98 6.83 -6.47 -11.30
CA SER A 98 8.18 -7.05 -11.15
C SER A 98 9.28 -6.03 -11.48
N ALA A 99 9.11 -5.20 -12.51
CA ALA A 99 10.05 -4.13 -12.83
C ALA A 99 10.14 -3.07 -11.71
N GLY A 100 9.01 -2.77 -11.06
CA GLY A 100 8.96 -1.90 -9.89
C GLY A 100 9.74 -2.47 -8.69
N GLU A 101 9.58 -3.77 -8.42
CA GLU A 101 10.35 -4.47 -7.38
C GLU A 101 11.85 -4.49 -7.67
N LEU A 102 12.25 -4.78 -8.92
CA LEU A 102 13.64 -4.72 -9.37
C LEU A 102 14.27 -3.33 -9.15
N ARG A 103 13.54 -2.25 -9.46
CA ARG A 103 14.02 -0.88 -9.19
C ARG A 103 14.22 -0.61 -7.71
N ARG A 104 13.35 -1.13 -6.84
CA ARG A 104 13.50 -1.00 -5.38
C ARG A 104 14.71 -1.78 -4.88
N LEU A 105 14.91 -3.00 -5.39
CA LEU A 105 16.09 -3.80 -5.07
C LEU A 105 17.37 -3.08 -5.49
N HIS A 106 17.40 -2.52 -6.70
CA HIS A 106 18.59 -1.84 -7.20
C HIS A 106 18.91 -0.56 -6.40
N LYS A 107 17.90 0.18 -5.93
CA LYS A 107 18.11 1.31 -5.00
C LYS A 107 18.67 0.85 -3.65
N ALA A 108 18.19 -0.27 -3.12
CA ALA A 108 18.72 -0.83 -1.88
C ALA A 108 20.17 -1.32 -2.04
N GLU A 109 20.49 -1.93 -3.19
CA GLU A 109 21.84 -2.33 -3.57
C GLU A 109 22.79 -1.12 -3.66
N GLN A 110 22.37 -0.03 -4.30
CA GLN A 110 23.14 1.22 -4.36
C GLN A 110 23.41 1.80 -2.97
N GLY A 111 22.39 1.86 -2.10
CA GLY A 111 22.57 2.32 -0.72
C GLY A 111 23.52 1.42 0.09
N LEU A 112 23.46 0.10 -0.12
CA LEU A 112 24.40 -0.84 0.49
C LEU A 112 25.83 -0.66 -0.05
N GLN A 113 26.00 -0.42 -1.35
CA GLN A 113 27.31 -0.14 -1.93
C GLN A 113 27.91 1.18 -1.43
N GLU A 114 27.12 2.24 -1.27
CA GLU A 114 27.59 3.51 -0.68
C GLU A 114 28.04 3.31 0.77
N VAL A 115 27.28 2.53 1.56
CA VAL A 115 27.66 2.15 2.93
C VAL A 115 28.93 1.30 2.91
N GLU A 116 29.04 0.35 2.00
CA GLU A 116 30.22 -0.50 1.86
C GLU A 116 31.47 0.30 1.47
N GLN A 117 31.33 1.29 0.58
CA GLN A 117 32.40 2.17 0.14
C GLN A 117 32.86 3.11 1.25
N HIS A 118 31.91 3.67 2.03
CA HIS A 118 32.23 4.58 3.13
C HIS A 118 32.78 3.86 4.37
N PHE A 119 32.32 2.65 4.66
CA PHE A 119 32.68 1.91 5.87
C PHE A 119 33.57 0.70 5.62
N ARG A 120 34.07 0.52 4.38
CA ARG A 120 34.95 -0.58 3.94
C ARG A 120 34.43 -1.96 4.36
N GLY A 121 33.12 -2.18 4.23
CA GLY A 121 32.46 -3.44 4.59
C GLY A 121 32.23 -3.68 6.09
N ASP A 122 32.60 -2.74 6.96
CA ASP A 122 32.38 -2.89 8.40
C ASP A 122 31.08 -2.21 8.84
N VAL A 123 29.96 -2.86 8.54
CA VAL A 123 28.60 -2.41 8.92
C VAL A 123 28.49 -2.17 10.43
N GLN A 124 29.24 -2.91 11.25
CA GLN A 124 29.26 -2.71 12.69
C GLN A 124 29.90 -1.38 13.09
N LYS A 125 30.92 -0.89 12.36
CA LYS A 125 31.46 0.46 12.59
C LYS A 125 30.49 1.55 12.16
N ALA A 126 29.75 1.34 11.07
CA ALA A 126 28.73 2.29 10.63
C ALA A 126 27.64 2.47 11.69
N VAL A 127 27.12 1.36 12.22
CA VAL A 127 26.11 1.38 13.30
C VAL A 127 26.65 2.08 14.54
N ARG A 128 27.88 1.75 14.98
CA ARG A 128 28.50 2.41 16.14
C ARG A 128 28.72 3.91 15.95
N GLU A 129 29.07 4.34 14.75
CA GLU A 129 29.25 5.77 14.45
C GLU A 129 27.91 6.50 14.38
N VAL A 130 26.86 5.86 13.86
CA VAL A 130 25.49 6.40 13.91
C VAL A 130 25.00 6.52 15.35
N ASP A 131 25.22 5.50 16.18
CA ASP A 131 24.88 5.54 17.61
C ASP A 131 25.63 6.68 18.31
N ARG A 132 26.93 6.82 18.03
CA ARG A 132 27.74 7.92 18.55
C ARG A 132 27.23 9.29 18.10
N LEU A 133 26.87 9.46 16.82
CA LEU A 133 26.32 10.70 16.30
C LEU A 133 24.96 11.02 16.92
N ASN A 134 24.13 9.99 17.14
CA ASN A 134 22.85 10.14 17.83
C ASN A 134 23.05 10.62 19.29
N ASP A 135 24.01 10.04 20.01
CA ASP A 135 24.36 10.47 21.37
C ASP A 135 24.90 11.91 21.40
N VAL A 136 25.70 12.32 20.41
CA VAL A 136 26.19 13.70 20.28
C VAL A 136 25.03 14.65 20.00
N CYS A 137 24.15 14.33 19.04
CA CYS A 137 22.95 15.12 18.75
C CYS A 137 22.05 15.25 19.99
N ARG A 138 21.85 14.16 20.72
CA ARG A 138 21.09 14.14 21.98
C ARG A 138 21.67 15.08 23.02
N SER A 139 22.99 15.01 23.24
CA SER A 139 23.71 15.90 24.15
C SER A 139 23.61 17.37 23.72
N ASP A 140 23.74 17.66 22.42
CA ASP A 140 23.69 19.01 21.88
C ASP A 140 22.28 19.61 21.96
N ILE A 141 21.24 18.82 21.65
CA ILE A 141 19.84 19.24 21.83
C ILE A 141 19.58 19.56 23.30
N GLY A 142 19.96 18.68 24.22
CA GLY A 142 19.82 18.92 25.67
C GLY A 142 20.55 20.19 26.12
N ARG A 143 21.77 20.42 25.64
CA ARG A 143 22.56 21.62 25.95
C ARG A 143 21.93 22.89 25.39
N CYS A 144 21.46 22.87 24.14
CA CYS A 144 20.77 23.97 23.49
C CYS A 144 19.46 24.31 24.22
N THR A 145 18.63 23.31 24.50
CA THR A 145 17.37 23.49 25.24
C THR A 145 17.64 24.05 26.63
N LYS A 146 18.62 23.52 27.36
CA LYS A 146 19.01 24.03 28.69
C LYS A 146 19.45 25.49 28.63
N ASN A 147 20.32 25.85 27.68
CA ASN A 147 20.81 27.21 27.54
C ASN A 147 19.68 28.18 27.17
N LEU A 148 18.80 27.79 26.25
CA LEU A 148 17.64 28.59 25.86
C LEU A 148 16.65 28.77 27.01
N CYS A 149 16.32 27.71 27.75
CA CYS A 149 15.45 27.80 28.92
C CYS A 149 16.06 28.69 30.02
N LYS A 150 17.38 28.60 30.26
CA LYS A 150 18.06 29.45 31.25
C LYS A 150 18.07 30.92 30.83
N LEU A 151 18.21 31.22 29.54
CA LEU A 151 18.32 32.59 29.04
C LEU A 151 16.96 33.30 28.92
N TYR A 152 15.90 32.54 28.60
CA TYR A 152 14.62 33.15 28.20
C TYR A 152 13.40 32.73 29.02
N CYS A 153 13.46 31.62 29.76
CA CYS A 153 12.30 31.06 30.47
C CYS A 153 12.43 31.11 31.99
N ASP A 154 13.61 31.40 32.54
CA ASP A 154 13.90 31.40 33.97
C ASP A 154 13.93 32.86 34.50
N LYS A 155 12.80 33.58 34.38
CA LYS A 155 12.70 34.98 34.81
C LYS A 155 12.91 35.12 36.33
N ASP A 156 12.44 34.13 37.09
CA ASP A 156 12.45 34.12 38.55
C ASP A 156 13.61 33.28 39.14
N GLN A 157 14.45 32.65 38.30
CA GLN A 157 15.55 31.75 38.69
C GLN A 157 15.14 30.53 39.54
N ASP A 158 13.86 30.15 39.48
CA ASP A 158 13.27 29.07 40.27
C ASP A 158 13.45 27.68 39.63
N GLN A 159 14.01 27.62 38.42
CA GLN A 159 14.19 26.40 37.61
C GLN A 159 12.87 25.69 37.28
N VAL A 160 11.74 26.39 37.34
CA VAL A 160 10.41 25.88 37.00
C VAL A 160 9.86 26.72 35.85
N ILE A 161 9.45 26.05 34.78
CA ILE A 161 8.76 26.72 33.68
C ILE A 161 7.28 26.78 34.06
N SER A 162 6.80 27.98 34.38
CA SER A 162 5.41 28.17 34.79
C SER A 162 4.44 27.77 33.69
N SER A 163 3.34 27.14 34.08
CA SER A 163 2.27 26.81 33.14
C SER A 163 1.60 28.09 32.60
N GLY A 164 1.38 28.16 31.29
CA GLY A 164 0.81 29.33 30.61
C GLY A 164 1.83 30.08 29.75
N PRO A 165 2.02 31.40 29.92
CA PRO A 165 2.77 32.23 28.96
C PRO A 165 4.26 31.90 28.89
N GLU A 166 4.88 31.44 29.99
CA GLU A 166 6.29 31.01 29.97
C GLU A 166 6.50 29.71 29.20
N LEU A 167 5.62 28.73 29.41
CA LEU A 167 5.67 27.48 28.67
C LEU A 167 5.39 27.69 27.17
N ASP A 168 4.41 28.53 26.83
CA ASP A 168 4.12 28.84 25.43
C ASP A 168 5.26 29.62 24.76
N GLY A 169 5.89 30.56 25.48
CA GLY A 169 7.09 31.25 25.01
C GLY A 169 8.29 30.31 24.84
N ALA A 170 8.48 29.36 25.76
CA ALA A 170 9.52 28.34 25.65
C ALA A 170 9.32 27.46 24.41
N LEU A 171 8.09 26.97 24.17
CA LEU A 171 7.76 26.16 23.00
C LEU A 171 7.93 26.95 21.70
N GLN A 172 7.54 28.23 21.69
CA GLN A 172 7.73 29.09 20.52
C GLN A 172 9.21 29.35 20.21
N LEU A 173 10.05 29.54 21.22
CA LEU A 173 11.50 29.64 21.04
C LEU A 173 12.09 28.35 20.45
N MET A 174 11.65 27.20 20.95
CA MET A 174 12.07 25.91 20.39
C MET A 174 11.57 25.73 18.95
N ALA A 175 10.38 26.23 18.62
CA ALA A 175 9.86 26.22 17.25
C ALA A 175 10.70 27.06 16.28
N ILE A 176 11.22 28.21 16.72
CA ILE A 176 12.11 29.04 15.90
C ILE A 176 13.43 28.31 15.63
N VAL A 177 13.98 27.61 16.63
CA VAL A 177 15.30 26.96 16.52
C VAL A 177 15.22 25.62 15.79
N PHE A 178 14.23 24.79 16.11
CA PHE A 178 14.10 23.43 15.57
C PHE A 178 13.13 23.34 14.39
N GLY A 179 12.25 24.31 14.17
CA GLY A 179 11.32 24.31 13.04
C GLY A 179 12.02 24.40 11.67
N ALA A 180 13.22 24.99 11.62
CA ALA A 180 14.02 25.05 10.40
C ALA A 180 14.77 23.73 10.11
N THR A 181 15.05 22.93 11.14
CA THR A 181 15.86 21.71 11.04
C THR A 181 15.03 20.44 11.01
N VAL A 182 13.83 20.44 11.58
CA VAL A 182 12.93 19.30 11.66
C VAL A 182 11.64 19.59 10.88
N ALA A 183 11.45 18.90 9.74
CA ALA A 183 10.35 19.16 8.81
C ALA A 183 8.95 19.05 9.44
N ASP A 184 8.76 18.13 10.40
CA ASP A 184 7.47 17.88 11.06
C ASP A 184 7.36 18.51 12.46
N TYR A 185 8.19 19.50 12.79
CA TYR A 185 8.27 20.05 14.15
C TYR A 185 6.93 20.58 14.66
N ALA A 186 6.16 21.29 13.82
CA ALA A 186 4.87 21.86 14.23
C ALA A 186 3.87 20.78 14.69
N ALA A 187 3.83 19.65 14.00
CA ALA A 187 2.98 18.52 14.39
C ALA A 187 3.47 17.87 15.70
N ARG A 188 4.79 17.77 15.89
CA ARG A 188 5.42 17.23 17.11
C ARG A 188 5.15 18.11 18.33
N GLU A 189 5.27 19.43 18.18
CA GLU A 189 4.98 20.41 19.23
C GLU A 189 3.50 20.37 19.64
N GLN A 190 2.58 20.26 18.68
CA GLN A 190 1.15 20.14 18.97
C GLN A 190 0.84 18.87 19.79
N ARG A 191 1.41 17.73 19.40
CA ARG A 191 1.27 16.46 20.15
C ARG A 191 1.90 16.52 21.54
N LEU A 192 3.00 17.24 21.70
CA LEU A 192 3.59 17.52 23.00
C LEU A 192 2.66 18.39 23.86
N ARG A 193 2.11 19.49 23.32
CA ARG A 193 1.13 20.34 24.04
C ARG A 193 -0.08 19.53 24.50
N GLU A 194 -0.61 18.65 23.66
CA GLU A 194 -1.72 17.76 24.04
C GLU A 194 -1.35 16.83 25.20
N ALA A 195 -0.13 16.31 25.20
CA ALA A 195 0.38 15.46 26.28
C ALA A 195 0.52 16.23 27.60
N LEU A 196 0.92 17.51 27.54
CA LEU A 196 1.06 18.39 28.71
C LEU A 196 -0.28 18.86 29.26
N ARG A 197 -1.25 19.23 28.40
CA ARG A 197 -2.59 19.66 28.83
C ARG A 197 -3.38 18.58 29.56
N GLY A 198 -3.14 17.31 29.23
CA GLY A 198 -3.88 16.19 29.81
C GLY A 198 -3.47 15.79 31.23
N LYS A 199 -2.43 16.39 31.82
CA LYS A 199 -1.81 15.84 33.04
C LYS A 199 -2.07 16.66 34.31
N ALA A 200 -2.61 15.99 35.33
CA ALA A 200 -2.93 16.59 36.62
C ALA A 200 -1.70 17.04 37.44
N SER A 201 -0.53 16.43 37.24
CA SER A 201 0.71 16.80 37.95
C SER A 201 1.19 18.21 37.59
N ILE A 202 1.13 18.58 36.31
CA ILE A 202 1.50 19.93 35.84
C ILE A 202 0.55 20.99 36.42
N ARG A 203 -0.73 20.66 36.54
CA ARG A 203 -1.74 21.55 37.14
C ARG A 203 -1.60 21.67 38.66
N ARG A 204 -1.10 20.63 39.33
CA ARG A 204 -0.88 20.61 40.79
C ARG A 204 0.40 21.35 41.18
N ASP A 205 1.46 21.18 40.39
CA ASP A 205 2.78 21.76 40.67
C ASP A 205 2.96 23.17 40.05
N GLY A 206 1.96 23.67 39.32
CA GLY A 206 1.96 25.03 38.73
C GLY A 206 2.88 25.20 37.51
N GLY A 207 3.69 24.20 37.17
CA GLY A 207 4.67 24.27 36.10
C GLY A 207 5.41 22.95 35.86
N ILE A 208 6.46 23.02 35.05
CA ILE A 208 7.32 21.87 34.70
C ILE A 208 8.75 22.20 35.10
N LYS A 209 9.41 21.31 35.85
CA LYS A 209 10.83 21.47 36.18
C LYS A 209 11.67 21.54 34.90
N ARG A 210 12.66 22.43 34.86
CA ARG A 210 13.50 22.63 33.66
C ARG A 210 14.14 21.33 33.16
N SER A 211 14.67 20.50 34.06
CA SER A 211 15.29 19.20 33.69
C SER A 211 14.30 18.22 33.06
N THR A 212 13.03 18.27 33.46
CA THR A 212 11.96 17.48 32.85
C THR A 212 11.59 18.03 31.48
N PHE A 213 11.55 19.35 31.33
CA PHE A 213 11.31 20.00 30.03
C PHE A 213 12.43 19.74 29.03
N GLU A 214 13.70 19.79 29.45
CA GLU A 214 14.87 19.44 28.63
C GLU A 214 14.72 18.03 28.04
N ARG A 215 14.37 17.04 28.87
CA ARG A 215 14.14 15.65 28.42
C ARG A 215 12.92 15.52 27.49
N LEU A 216 11.85 16.25 27.77
CA LEU A 216 10.66 16.26 26.91
C LEU A 216 11.00 16.78 25.51
N MET A 217 11.79 17.85 25.43
CA MET A 217 12.23 18.42 24.16
C MET A 217 13.17 17.48 23.40
N GLU A 218 14.10 16.87 24.11
CA GLU A 218 15.02 15.86 23.56
C GLU A 218 14.25 14.70 22.91
N CYS A 219 13.27 14.13 23.61
CA CYS A 219 12.42 13.07 23.06
C CYS A 219 11.54 13.57 21.90
N THR A 220 11.02 14.79 21.96
CA THR A 220 10.15 15.33 20.91
C THR A 220 10.90 15.53 19.59
N VAL A 221 12.18 15.92 19.67
CA VAL A 221 13.05 16.13 18.50
C VAL A 221 13.60 14.81 17.94
N LEU A 222 14.00 13.86 18.80
CA LEU A 222 14.66 12.61 18.38
C LEU A 222 13.71 11.46 18.04
N GLU A 223 12.46 11.47 18.51
CA GLU A 223 11.53 10.36 18.28
C GLU A 223 11.21 10.19 16.78
N SER A 224 11.38 8.98 16.22
CA SER A 224 11.13 8.76 14.79
C SER A 224 9.65 8.85 14.41
N ASP A 225 8.74 8.53 15.35
CA ASP A 225 7.28 8.52 15.13
C ASP A 225 6.58 9.63 15.95
N VAL A 226 5.97 10.58 15.24
CA VAL A 226 5.22 11.72 15.81
C VAL A 226 4.07 11.25 16.72
N ASN A 227 3.47 10.09 16.46
CA ASN A 227 2.34 9.58 17.24
C ASN A 227 2.76 8.97 18.59
N ARG A 228 4.04 8.66 18.78
CA ARG A 228 4.56 8.10 20.04
C ARG A 228 4.91 9.17 21.06
N ILE A 229 5.13 10.41 20.60
CA ILE A 229 5.52 11.56 21.44
C ILE A 229 4.61 11.73 22.67
N PRO A 230 3.26 11.68 22.57
CA PRO A 230 2.42 11.82 23.75
C PRO A 230 2.58 10.71 24.79
N LYS A 231 2.87 9.48 24.35
CA LYS A 231 3.06 8.33 25.25
C LYS A 231 4.39 8.44 26.00
N VAL A 232 5.45 8.80 25.28
CA VAL A 232 6.80 8.97 25.85
C VAL A 232 6.82 10.18 26.79
N ALA A 233 6.24 11.31 26.37
CA ALA A 233 6.13 12.50 27.22
C ALA A 233 5.40 12.22 28.54
N ARG A 234 4.32 11.42 28.52
CA ARG A 234 3.60 11.01 29.74
C ARG A 234 4.48 10.19 30.68
N ARG A 235 5.26 9.23 30.16
CA ARG A 235 6.19 8.41 30.95
C ARG A 235 7.26 9.24 31.65
N ILE A 236 7.87 10.19 30.94
CA ILE A 236 8.88 11.11 31.49
C ILE A 236 8.27 11.90 32.64
N LEU A 237 7.06 12.42 32.44
CA LEU A 237 6.34 13.17 33.45
C LEU A 237 5.86 12.30 34.63
N ASP A 238 5.71 10.98 34.46
CA ASP A 238 5.29 10.03 35.52
C ASP A 238 6.51 9.56 36.34
N GLY A 239 7.72 10.00 35.99
CA GLY A 239 8.96 9.58 36.65
C GLY A 239 9.35 8.14 36.35
N GLN A 240 8.72 7.49 35.37
CA GLN A 240 8.97 6.08 35.02
C GLN A 240 10.28 5.86 34.23
N ASP A 241 10.94 6.92 33.77
CA ASP A 241 12.21 6.83 33.04
C ASP A 241 13.46 6.74 33.93
N ALA A 242 13.31 6.48 35.23
CA ALA A 242 14.47 6.24 36.10
C ALA A 242 15.21 4.91 35.82
N GLN A 243 14.72 4.04 34.92
CA GLN A 243 15.30 2.69 34.73
C GLN A 243 15.65 2.26 33.30
N VAL A 244 15.28 3.00 32.24
CA VAL A 244 15.51 2.50 30.87
C VAL A 244 16.98 2.65 30.42
N SER A 245 17.79 3.48 31.08
CA SER A 245 19.22 3.63 30.78
C SER A 245 20.11 2.47 31.24
N GLN A 246 19.57 1.45 31.94
CA GLN A 246 20.36 0.30 32.43
C GLN A 246 19.97 -1.06 31.84
N GLN A 247 18.89 -1.17 31.06
CA GLN A 247 18.36 -2.47 30.61
C GLN A 247 18.60 -2.82 29.14
N THR A 248 19.28 -1.96 28.38
CA THR A 248 19.82 -2.28 27.05
C THR A 248 21.35 -2.16 27.03
N ARG A 249 21.99 -2.82 28.00
CA ARG A 249 23.41 -3.23 27.94
C ARG A 249 23.49 -4.69 27.53
#